data_AF-A0A2N5JZS8-F1
#
_entry.id   AF-A0A2N5JZS8-F1
#
_cell.length_a   1.000
_cell.length_b   1.000
_cell.length_c   1.000
_cell.angle_alpha   90.00
_cell.angle_beta   90.00
_cell.angle_gamma   90.00
#
_symmetry.space_group_name_H-M   'P 1'
#
loop_
_entity.id
_entity.type
_entity.pdbx_description
1 polymer ?
#
loop_
_entity_poly.entity_id
_entity_poly.type
_entity_poly.pdbx_seq_one_letter_code
_entity_poly.pdbx_strand_id
1 'polypeptide(L)'
;MHTGNVAIILNAHFPYVRRAGRWPHGEESLHVVIAESYVPLLAMLYDLRSSGQSLPLTVSISPVLLEQLADPVIGKHLLLWLGAARERVGADLERFEAEGHGHGAYLARFYLDWLDMVEHNVVHRFGRNLVGAIRGLLRDTSEVLLAPATYAYLPPLSTPEVR
;
A
#
# COMPACT_ATOMS: atom_id res chain seq x y z
N MET A 1 -18.77 -7.53 33.42
CA MET A 1 -18.48 -6.87 32.13
C MET A 1 -18.83 -7.86 31.03
N HIS A 2 -19.74 -7.54 30.12
CA HIS A 2 -19.96 -8.39 28.94
C HIS A 2 -18.82 -8.14 27.96
N THR A 3 -18.04 -9.17 27.69
CA THR A 3 -17.01 -9.17 26.65
C THR A 3 -17.68 -9.46 25.31
N GLY A 4 -17.65 -8.50 24.39
CA GLY A 4 -18.01 -8.70 22.99
C GLY A 4 -16.80 -9.16 22.18
N ASN A 5 -17.05 -9.81 21.04
CA ASN A 5 -16.00 -10.17 20.09
C ASN A 5 -15.84 -9.06 19.05
N VAL A 6 -14.58 -8.76 18.69
CA VAL A 6 -14.25 -7.84 17.60
C VAL A 6 -13.52 -8.63 16.53
N ALA A 7 -13.96 -8.49 15.28
CA ALA A 7 -13.28 -9.02 14.10
C ALA A 7 -12.86 -7.86 13.21
N ILE A 8 -11.56 -7.77 12.90
CA ILE A 8 -11.01 -6.78 11.98
C ILE A 8 -10.66 -7.50 10.68
N ILE A 9 -11.32 -7.13 9.58
CA ILE A 9 -11.07 -7.68 8.26
C ILE A 9 -10.50 -6.58 7.38
N LEU A 10 -9.23 -6.73 6.99
CA LEU A 10 -8.56 -5.83 6.06
C LEU A 10 -8.77 -6.35 4.64
N ASN A 11 -9.57 -5.64 3.86
CA ASN A 11 -9.85 -6.01 2.47
C ASN A 11 -9.14 -5.06 1.50
N ALA A 12 -8.10 -5.56 0.82
CA ALA A 12 -7.31 -4.82 -0.13
C ALA A 12 -7.63 -5.22 -1.58
N HIS A 13 -8.03 -4.24 -2.37
CA HIS A 13 -8.28 -4.39 -3.79
C HIS A 13 -7.87 -3.13 -4.54
N PHE A 14 -7.40 -3.32 -5.77
CA PHE A 14 -7.21 -2.26 -6.74
C PHE A 14 -7.49 -2.81 -8.15
N PRO A 15 -8.21 -2.08 -9.02
CA PRO A 15 -8.46 -2.51 -10.40
C PRO A 15 -7.16 -2.60 -11.20
N TYR A 16 -7.18 -3.27 -12.35
CA TYR A 16 -6.00 -3.39 -13.19
C TYR A 16 -5.67 -2.06 -13.90
N VAL A 17 -4.56 -1.41 -13.53
CA VAL A 17 -4.14 -0.09 -14.05
C VAL A 17 -2.80 -0.06 -14.76
N ARG A 18 -2.02 -1.15 -14.75
CA ARG A 18 -0.70 -1.29 -15.39
C ARG A 18 -0.62 -0.85 -16.87
N ARG A 19 -1.77 -0.79 -17.56
CA ARG A 19 -1.89 -0.37 -18.96
C ARG A 19 -3.02 0.64 -19.20
N ALA A 20 -3.55 1.24 -18.15
CA ALA A 20 -4.68 2.18 -18.22
C ALA A 20 -4.26 3.65 -18.35
N GLY A 21 -2.97 3.93 -18.56
CA GLY A 21 -2.38 5.27 -18.50
C GLY A 21 -1.71 5.55 -17.16
N ARG A 22 -1.22 6.78 -16.95
CA ARG A 22 -0.53 7.18 -15.71
C ARG A 22 -1.43 7.94 -14.73
N TRP A 23 -2.10 9.00 -15.17
CA TRP A 23 -2.87 9.92 -14.34
C TRP A 23 -4.11 10.44 -15.08
N PRO A 24 -5.25 10.75 -14.43
CA PRO A 24 -5.54 10.68 -12.98
C PRO A 24 -6.03 9.32 -12.47
N HIS A 25 -6.35 8.39 -13.37
CA HIS A 25 -6.95 7.08 -13.05
C HIS A 25 -6.11 5.91 -13.58
N GLY A 26 -4.79 6.02 -13.46
CA GLY A 26 -3.81 5.06 -13.98
C GLY A 26 -2.91 4.48 -12.90
N GLU A 27 -1.69 4.14 -13.29
CA GLU A 27 -0.69 3.56 -12.37
C GLU A 27 -0.39 4.46 -11.16
N GLU A 28 -0.45 5.79 -11.31
CA GLU A 28 -0.15 6.70 -10.19
C GLU A 28 -1.14 6.54 -9.04
N SER A 29 -2.41 6.26 -9.33
CA SER A 29 -3.40 5.98 -8.29
C SER A 29 -3.03 4.74 -7.47
N LEU A 30 -2.49 3.71 -8.12
CA LEU A 30 -1.97 2.52 -7.42
C LEU A 30 -0.72 2.87 -6.60
N HIS A 31 0.20 3.69 -7.12
CA HIS A 31 1.39 4.12 -6.37
C HIS A 31 1.04 4.89 -5.09
N VAL A 32 0.05 5.80 -5.17
CA VAL A 32 -0.48 6.54 -4.01
C VAL A 32 -0.97 5.54 -2.95
N VAL A 33 -1.83 4.59 -3.34
CA VAL A 33 -2.37 3.60 -2.38
C VAL A 33 -1.28 2.69 -1.81
N ILE A 34 -0.28 2.29 -2.61
CA ILE A 34 0.87 1.54 -2.11
C ILE A 34 1.63 2.35 -1.04
N ALA A 35 1.93 3.61 -1.32
CA ALA A 35 2.73 4.48 -0.46
C ALA A 35 1.99 4.89 0.82
N GLU A 36 0.71 5.27 0.71
CA GLU A 36 -0.09 5.83 1.80
C GLU A 36 -0.81 4.78 2.64
N SER A 37 -1.09 3.60 2.07
CA SER A 37 -1.84 2.55 2.76
C SER A 37 -1.03 1.28 2.94
N TYR A 38 -0.64 0.61 1.87
CA TYR A 38 -0.14 -0.77 1.96
C TYR A 38 1.23 -0.85 2.67
N VAL A 39 2.17 0.02 2.32
CA VAL A 39 3.52 0.00 2.92
C VAL A 39 3.49 0.39 4.40
N PRO A 40 2.83 1.50 4.83
CA PRO A 40 2.72 1.85 6.24
C PRO A 40 2.00 0.79 7.07
N LEU A 41 0.90 0.24 6.54
CA LEU A 41 0.15 -0.83 7.20
C LEU A 41 1.01 -2.08 7.39
N LEU A 42 1.73 -2.49 6.34
CA LEU A 42 2.61 -3.65 6.40
C LEU A 42 3.73 -3.43 7.42
N ALA A 43 4.37 -2.25 7.42
CA ALA A 43 5.42 -1.90 8.38
C ALA A 43 4.90 -1.97 9.83
N MET A 44 3.77 -1.32 10.12
CA MET A 44 3.14 -1.35 11.45
C MET A 44 2.80 -2.79 11.88
N LEU A 45 2.25 -3.63 11.00
CA LEU A 45 1.90 -5.01 11.34
C LEU A 45 3.13 -5.87 11.61
N TYR A 46 4.22 -5.65 10.88
CA TYR A 46 5.50 -6.30 11.19
C TYR A 46 6.09 -5.81 12.52
N ASP A 47 5.96 -4.51 12.85
CA ASP A 47 6.42 -3.95 14.13
C ASP A 47 5.64 -4.55 15.31
N LEU A 48 4.31 -4.61 15.21
CA LEU A 48 3.45 -5.25 16.20
C LEU A 48 3.83 -6.72 16.41
N ARG A 49 4.02 -7.47 15.31
CA ARG A 49 4.50 -8.87 15.37
C ARG A 49 5.85 -8.98 16.08
N SER A 50 6.81 -8.11 15.75
CA SER A 50 8.14 -8.13 16.37
C SER A 50 8.13 -7.80 17.87
N SER A 51 7.09 -7.08 18.34
CA SER A 51 6.87 -6.79 19.76
C SER A 51 6.22 -7.94 20.55
N GLY A 52 5.96 -9.09 19.92
CA GLY A 52 5.35 -10.26 20.55
C GLY A 52 3.83 -10.18 20.72
N GLN A 53 3.17 -9.19 20.09
CA GLN A 53 1.72 -9.08 20.10
C GLN A 53 1.09 -10.02 19.06
N SER A 54 -0.02 -10.66 19.43
CA SER A 54 -0.83 -11.41 18.47
C SER A 54 -1.53 -10.46 17.50
N LEU A 55 -1.70 -10.90 16.26
CA LEU A 55 -2.40 -10.16 15.21
C LEU A 55 -3.73 -10.87 14.90
N PRO A 56 -4.80 -10.67 15.69
CA PRO A 56 -6.12 -11.25 15.45
C PRO A 56 -6.85 -10.50 14.33
N LEU A 57 -6.25 -10.49 13.14
CA LEU A 57 -6.77 -9.82 11.96
C LEU A 57 -6.89 -10.82 10.81
N THR A 58 -7.93 -10.62 10.01
CA THR A 58 -8.16 -11.36 8.78
C THR A 58 -7.79 -10.48 7.61
N VAL A 59 -7.03 -11.00 6.65
CA VAL A 59 -6.68 -10.25 5.43
C VAL A 59 -7.35 -10.89 4.22
N SER A 60 -8.01 -10.05 3.42
CA SER A 60 -8.52 -10.36 2.09
C SER A 60 -7.75 -9.52 1.06
N ILE A 61 -7.17 -10.16 0.04
CA ILE A 61 -6.48 -9.44 -1.04
C ILE A 61 -6.94 -9.99 -2.38
N SER A 62 -7.38 -9.09 -3.27
CA SER A 62 -7.78 -9.51 -4.63
C SER A 62 -6.58 -10.04 -5.43
N PRO A 63 -6.73 -11.15 -6.18
CA PRO A 63 -5.66 -11.68 -7.03
C PRO A 63 -5.12 -10.66 -8.04
N VAL A 64 -5.98 -9.85 -8.66
CA VAL A 64 -5.57 -8.77 -9.58
C VAL A 64 -4.67 -7.72 -8.93
N LEU A 65 -4.83 -7.45 -7.62
CA LEU A 65 -3.92 -6.58 -6.90
C LEU A 65 -2.57 -7.27 -6.68
N LEU A 66 -2.57 -8.55 -6.27
CA LEU A 66 -1.32 -9.30 -6.07
C LEU A 66 -0.48 -9.39 -7.35
N GLU A 67 -1.12 -9.62 -8.50
CA GLU A 67 -0.45 -9.63 -9.82
C GLU A 67 0.21 -8.28 -10.12
N GLN A 68 -0.47 -7.17 -9.85
CA GLN A 68 0.10 -5.84 -10.06
C GLN A 68 1.25 -5.53 -9.09
N LEU A 69 1.15 -5.96 -7.82
CA LEU A 69 2.22 -5.80 -6.84
C LEU A 69 3.44 -6.68 -7.15
N ALA A 70 3.25 -7.79 -7.86
CA ALA A 70 4.32 -8.67 -8.33
C ALA A 70 4.99 -8.18 -9.63
N ASP A 71 4.34 -7.29 -10.39
CA ASP A 71 4.89 -6.78 -11.65
C ASP A 71 6.12 -5.88 -11.38
N PRO A 72 7.31 -6.24 -11.87
CA PRO A 72 8.53 -5.48 -11.65
C PRO A 72 8.48 -4.06 -12.23
N VAL A 73 7.62 -3.81 -13.23
CA VAL A 73 7.43 -2.49 -13.79
C VAL A 73 6.61 -1.59 -12.88
N ILE A 74 5.58 -2.10 -12.19
CA ILE A 74 4.88 -1.34 -11.15
C ILE A 74 5.87 -0.97 -10.04
N GLY A 75 6.67 -1.94 -9.58
CA GLY A 75 7.71 -1.66 -8.57
C GLY A 75 8.70 -0.60 -9.00
N LYS A 76 9.15 -0.62 -10.26
CA LYS A 76 10.03 0.41 -10.83
C LYS A 76 9.32 1.77 -10.89
N HIS A 77 8.09 1.82 -11.38
CA HIS A 77 7.33 3.06 -11.53
C HIS A 77 6.96 3.69 -10.19
N LEU A 78 6.71 2.88 -9.15
CA LEU A 78 6.54 3.35 -7.78
C LEU A 78 7.77 4.13 -7.29
N LEU A 79 8.98 3.61 -7.50
CA LEU A 79 10.22 4.30 -7.09
C LEU A 79 10.43 5.60 -7.88
N LEU A 80 10.11 5.61 -9.18
CA LEU A 80 10.14 6.84 -9.98
C LEU A 80 9.12 7.87 -9.47
N TRP A 81 7.93 7.42 -9.09
CA TRP A 81 6.89 8.27 -8.54
C TRP A 81 7.30 8.85 -7.17
N LEU A 82 7.90 8.05 -6.28
CA LEU A 82 8.43 8.50 -4.99
C LEU A 82 9.55 9.53 -5.17
N GLY A 83 10.49 9.30 -6.10
CA GLY A 83 11.55 10.25 -6.43
C GLY A 83 10.98 11.58 -6.93
N ALA A 84 10.05 11.54 -7.88
CA ALA A 84 9.40 12.75 -8.38
C ALA A 84 8.57 13.47 -7.29
N ALA A 85 7.97 12.74 -6.35
CA ALA A 85 7.27 13.33 -5.21
C ALA A 85 8.25 14.06 -4.28
N ARG A 86 9.41 13.47 -3.99
CA ARG A 86 10.46 14.10 -3.17
C ARG A 86 10.99 15.38 -3.82
N GLU A 87 11.22 15.38 -5.13
CA GLU A 87 11.64 16.59 -5.85
C GLU A 87 10.60 17.72 -5.71
N ARG A 88 9.30 17.41 -5.87
CA ARG A 88 8.23 18.41 -5.70
C ARG A 88 8.15 18.95 -4.27
N VAL A 89 8.17 18.06 -3.27
CA VAL A 89 8.09 18.47 -1.86
C VAL A 89 9.37 19.23 -1.44
N GLY A 90 10.53 18.86 -1.97
CA GLY A 90 11.79 19.59 -1.76
C GLY A 90 11.74 21.02 -2.30
N ALA A 91 11.21 21.20 -3.51
CA ALA A 91 11.00 22.53 -4.07
C ALA A 91 9.97 23.36 -3.26
N ASP A 92 8.91 22.72 -2.76
CA ASP A 92 7.94 23.37 -1.87
C ASP A 92 8.59 23.81 -0.55
N LEU A 93 9.46 22.99 0.02
CA LEU A 93 10.22 23.32 1.22
C LEU A 93 11.12 24.55 1.00
N GLU A 94 11.93 24.55 -0.06
CA GLU A 94 12.80 25.69 -0.39
C GLU A 94 12.00 26.98 -0.56
N ARG A 95 10.85 26.89 -1.26
CA ARG A 95 9.93 28.02 -1.43
C ARG A 95 9.40 28.52 -0.07
N PHE A 96 8.91 27.62 0.78
CA PHE A 96 8.36 28.00 2.08
C PHE A 96 9.41 28.59 3.02
N GLU A 97 10.64 28.10 3.00
CA GLU A 97 11.74 28.67 3.77
C GLU A 97 12.11 30.08 3.28
N ALA A 98 12.19 30.29 1.96
CA ALA A 98 12.45 31.60 1.38
C ALA A 98 11.34 32.63 1.69
N GLU A 99 10.09 32.18 1.76
CA GLU A 99 8.92 33.00 2.11
C GLU A 99 8.78 33.25 3.63
N GLY A 100 9.58 32.58 4.47
CA GLY A 100 9.42 32.60 5.93
C GLY A 100 8.13 31.90 6.41
N HIS A 101 7.52 31.05 5.56
CA HIS A 101 6.29 30.34 5.84
C HIS A 101 6.55 29.08 6.70
N GLY A 102 6.81 29.29 7.99
CA GLY A 102 7.28 28.23 8.91
C GLY A 102 6.39 26.98 8.99
N HIS A 103 5.05 27.12 8.93
CA HIS A 103 4.16 25.96 8.95
C HIS A 103 4.24 25.14 7.67
N GLY A 104 4.35 25.79 6.51
CA GLY A 104 4.55 25.10 5.23
C GLY A 104 5.88 24.35 5.20
N ALA A 105 6.97 24.99 5.66
CA ALA A 105 8.29 24.36 5.73
C ALA A 105 8.28 23.13 6.67
N TYR A 106 7.62 23.23 7.82
CA TYR A 106 7.43 22.10 8.74
C TYR A 106 6.70 20.92 8.05
N LEU A 107 5.58 21.20 7.36
CA LEU A 107 4.81 20.17 6.70
C LEU A 107 5.58 19.52 5.54
N ALA A 108 6.31 20.32 4.76
CA ALA A 108 7.15 19.81 3.69
C ALA A 108 8.26 18.89 4.22
N ARG A 109 8.89 19.25 5.36
CA ARG A 109 9.86 18.38 6.05
C ARG A 109 9.26 17.05 6.45
N PHE A 110 8.08 17.07 7.08
CA PHE A 110 7.36 15.87 7.47
C PHE A 110 7.11 14.93 6.29
N TYR A 111 6.67 15.47 5.14
CA TYR A 111 6.42 14.65 3.96
C TYR A 111 7.69 14.14 3.28
N LEU A 112 8.80 14.86 3.34
CA LEU A 112 10.10 14.32 2.90
C LEU A 112 10.52 13.12 3.75
N ASP A 113 10.46 13.26 5.08
CA ASP A 113 10.78 12.17 6.00
C ASP A 113 9.86 10.95 5.78
N TRP A 114 8.57 11.20 5.54
CA TRP A 114 7.60 10.15 5.24
C TRP A 114 7.89 9.45 3.89
N LEU A 115 8.20 10.20 2.83
CA LEU A 115 8.55 9.64 1.52
C LEU A 115 9.81 8.77 1.61
N ASP A 116 10.83 9.23 2.34
CA ASP A 116 12.05 8.47 2.57
C ASP A 116 11.78 7.20 3.39
N MET A 117 10.92 7.27 4.41
CA MET A 117 10.49 6.10 5.17
C MET A 117 9.75 5.08 4.30
N VAL A 118 8.84 5.52 3.43
CA VAL A 118 8.12 4.62 2.49
C VAL A 118 9.10 3.96 1.54
N GLU A 119 10.01 4.72 0.91
CA GLU A 119 11.02 4.18 0.01
C GLU A 119 11.94 3.20 0.73
N HIS A 120 12.40 3.54 1.95
CA HIS A 120 13.21 2.66 2.78
C HIS A 120 12.50 1.33 3.07
N ASN A 121 11.23 1.37 3.44
CA ASN A 121 10.46 0.16 3.71
C ASN A 121 10.30 -0.70 2.44
N VAL A 122 9.98 -0.09 1.29
CA VAL A 122 9.87 -0.81 0.02
C VAL A 122 11.19 -1.47 -0.37
N VAL A 123 12.30 -0.74 -0.30
CA VAL A 123 13.61 -1.18 -0.82
C VAL A 123 14.32 -2.09 0.16
N HIS A 124 14.48 -1.65 1.41
CA HIS A 124 15.33 -2.32 2.40
C HIS A 124 14.56 -3.30 3.28
N ARG A 125 13.40 -2.90 3.80
CA ARG A 125 12.61 -3.76 4.70
C ARG A 125 11.93 -4.91 3.96
N PHE A 126 11.38 -4.64 2.78
CA PHE A 126 10.63 -5.61 2.01
C PHE A 126 11.36 -6.12 0.76
N GLY A 127 12.60 -5.67 0.51
CA GLY A 127 13.43 -6.18 -0.57
C GLY A 127 12.83 -6.00 -1.97
N ARG A 128 12.05 -4.94 -2.18
CA ARG A 128 11.24 -4.68 -3.39
C ARG A 128 10.26 -5.82 -3.74
N ASN A 129 9.86 -6.61 -2.75
CA ASN A 129 8.96 -7.75 -2.90
C ASN A 129 7.80 -7.65 -1.91
N LEU A 130 6.84 -6.77 -2.21
CA LEU A 130 5.68 -6.54 -1.35
C LEU A 130 4.82 -7.81 -1.21
N VAL A 131 4.67 -8.60 -2.28
CA VAL A 131 3.94 -9.88 -2.22
C VAL A 131 4.64 -10.87 -1.28
N GLY A 132 5.97 -10.92 -1.31
CA GLY A 132 6.78 -11.72 -0.40
C GLY A 132 6.62 -11.29 1.06
N ALA A 133 6.58 -9.98 1.31
CA ALA A 133 6.36 -9.42 2.65
C ALA A 133 4.92 -9.67 3.15
N ILE A 134 3.90 -9.50 2.29
CA ILE A 134 2.52 -9.90 2.61
C ILE A 134 2.48 -11.37 3.00
N ARG A 135 3.04 -12.26 2.16
CA ARG A 135 3.12 -13.70 2.48
C ARG A 135 3.83 -13.97 3.81
N GLY A 136 4.90 -13.25 4.10
CA GLY A 136 5.65 -13.37 5.35
C GLY A 136 4.84 -12.96 6.58
N LEU A 137 3.99 -11.94 6.44
CA LEU A 137 3.05 -11.52 7.48
C LEU A 137 1.95 -12.58 7.68
N LEU A 138 1.37 -13.10 6.59
CA LEU A 138 0.25 -14.04 6.63
C LEU A 138 0.59 -15.44 7.16
N ARG A 139 1.88 -15.79 7.30
CA ARG A 139 2.28 -17.08 7.88
C ARG A 139 1.82 -17.27 9.33
N ASP A 140 1.69 -16.16 10.07
CA ASP A 140 1.38 -16.17 11.49
C ASP A 140 -0.02 -15.58 11.79
N THR A 141 -0.76 -15.17 10.75
CA THR A 141 -2.15 -14.72 10.88
C THR A 141 -3.08 -15.93 11.02
N SER A 142 -4.17 -15.76 11.77
CA SER A 142 -5.15 -16.84 11.97
C SER A 142 -5.99 -17.14 10.73
N GLU A 143 -6.25 -16.16 9.85
CA GLU A 143 -7.17 -16.34 8.73
C GLU A 143 -6.83 -15.48 7.50
N VAL A 144 -6.89 -16.10 6.32
CA VAL A 144 -6.76 -15.44 5.00
C VAL A 144 -8.04 -15.69 4.21
N LEU A 145 -8.65 -14.62 3.70
CA LEU A 145 -9.79 -14.69 2.80
C LEU A 145 -9.36 -14.43 1.36
N LEU A 146 -9.96 -15.17 0.42
CA LEU A 146 -9.76 -14.95 -1.01
C LEU A 146 -10.93 -14.16 -1.60
N ALA A 147 -10.65 -13.39 -2.65
CA ALA A 147 -11.64 -12.65 -3.42
C ALA A 147 -11.65 -13.13 -4.88
N PRO A 148 -12.70 -12.85 -5.67
CA PRO A 148 -12.73 -13.18 -7.10
C PRO A 148 -11.51 -12.63 -7.83
N ALA A 149 -11.07 -13.31 -8.89
CA ALA A 149 -9.81 -13.02 -9.59
C ALA A 149 -9.61 -11.52 -9.89
N THR A 150 -10.63 -10.88 -10.47
CA THR A 150 -10.65 -9.45 -10.81
C THR A 150 -11.58 -8.63 -9.92
N TYR A 151 -12.00 -9.19 -8.78
CA TYR A 151 -12.96 -8.58 -7.86
C TYR A 151 -14.35 -8.32 -8.50
N ALA A 152 -14.76 -9.21 -9.40
CA ALA A 152 -16.01 -9.11 -10.14
C ALA A 152 -17.24 -9.16 -9.22
N TYR A 153 -18.27 -8.39 -9.57
CA TYR A 153 -19.58 -8.51 -8.95
C TYR A 153 -20.26 -9.79 -9.44
N LEU A 154 -20.21 -10.84 -8.60
CA LEU A 154 -20.63 -12.20 -8.96
C LEU A 154 -22.14 -12.39 -9.21
N PRO A 155 -23.08 -11.75 -8.49
CA PRO A 155 -24.52 -12.03 -8.64
C PRO A 155 -25.07 -11.99 -10.09
N PRO A 156 -24.73 -11.00 -10.94
CA PRO A 156 -25.21 -10.94 -12.32
C PRO A 156 -24.47 -11.87 -13.28
N LEU A 157 -23.38 -12.51 -12.87
CA LEU A 157 -22.66 -13.45 -13.74
C LEU A 157 -23.52 -14.70 -13.92
N SER A 158 -23.84 -15.01 -15.19
CA SER A 158 -24.94 -15.89 -15.56
C SER A 158 -24.54 -17.35 -15.77
N THR A 159 -23.24 -17.66 -15.90
CA THR A 159 -22.78 -19.04 -16.12
C THR A 159 -21.85 -19.52 -15.00
N PRO A 160 -21.90 -20.81 -14.64
CA PRO A 160 -21.03 -21.38 -13.59
C PRO A 160 -19.54 -21.23 -13.87
N GLU A 161 -19.12 -21.15 -15.15
CA GLU A 161 -17.72 -21.06 -15.57
C GLU A 161 -17.11 -19.67 -15.31
N VAL A 162 -17.94 -18.65 -15.10
CA VAL A 162 -17.50 -17.26 -14.83
C VAL A 162 -17.84 -16.78 -13.41
N ARG A 163 -18.46 -17.63 -12.57
CA ARG A 163 -18.69 -17.39 -11.14
C ARG A 163 -17.54 -17.91 -10.30
#